data_AF-A0AAW1XGR9-F1
#
_entry.id   AF-A0AAW1XGR9-F1
#
_cell.length_a   1.000
_cell.length_b   1.000
_cell.length_c   1.000
_cell.angle_alpha   90.00
_cell.angle_beta   90.00
_cell.angle_gamma   90.00
#
_symmetry.space_group_name_H-M   'P 1'
#
loop_
_entity.id
_entity.type
_entity.pdbx_description
1 polymer ?
#
loop_
_entity_poly.entity_id
_entity_poly.type
_entity_poly.pdbx_seq_one_letter_code
_entity_poly.pdbx_strand_id
1 'polypeptide(L)'
;MASDHDVKQALLSEKNDHSQLNNEKNVRRRNRQDKNRQLNNQNEVVIQSPAECETMYVKPQFSLKQVVLMLVSYVGGGTFCFFLVRNEIKGEKTNPILDCMYLCVVTMSTVGYGDLVPNSVMAKLLACVFVFAGMALVGLILGKAADYIVEKQEVLLVRAIHFREKVGPSELLKEVEIDKVKFKCITAGILLLVLFVVGTVFLCVVEQLEILDAIYCVCCTVTTLGYGDKSFSTAAGRIFAVFWIITSTMCLAQFYLYLAELYTERRQRSLVKWVLTRRLTPSDLEQADLDHDKVVSAAEFVIYKLKEMGKISQEEISLVMETFNKLDVDHSGTLTASDLIPLDQITDRSMTS
;
A
#
# COMPACT_ATOMS: atom_id res chain seq x y z
N MET A 1 83.33 -25.21 -34.30
CA MET A 1 82.50 -24.74 -35.44
C MET A 1 81.70 -25.93 -35.92
N ALA A 2 80.37 -25.76 -36.06
CA ALA A 2 79.32 -26.78 -36.25
C ALA A 2 79.02 -27.64 -35.00
N SER A 3 77.77 -27.78 -34.53
CA SER A 3 76.52 -27.16 -34.99
C SER A 3 75.44 -27.28 -33.91
N ASP A 4 75.10 -26.12 -33.35
CA ASP A 4 73.94 -25.78 -32.50
C ASP A 4 72.60 -25.87 -33.28
N HIS A 5 72.49 -26.83 -34.22
CA HIS A 5 71.36 -26.98 -35.14
C HIS A 5 70.37 -28.08 -34.73
N ASP A 6 70.83 -29.12 -34.02
CA ASP A 6 69.99 -30.27 -33.68
C ASP A 6 69.06 -30.00 -32.48
N VAL A 7 69.44 -29.09 -31.57
CA VAL A 7 68.62 -28.74 -30.40
C VAL A 7 67.46 -27.79 -30.77
N LYS A 8 67.63 -26.96 -31.80
CA LYS A 8 66.56 -26.06 -32.28
C LYS A 8 65.45 -26.79 -33.04
N GLN A 9 65.74 -27.93 -33.67
CA GLN A 9 64.75 -28.67 -34.45
C GLN A 9 63.79 -29.48 -33.55
N ALA A 10 64.27 -30.00 -32.42
CA ALA A 10 63.44 -30.66 -31.41
C ALA A 10 62.46 -29.70 -30.72
N LEU A 11 62.90 -28.48 -30.39
CA LEU A 11 62.06 -27.46 -29.74
C LEU A 11 61.00 -26.83 -30.66
N LEU A 12 61.21 -26.86 -31.98
CA LEU A 12 60.22 -26.39 -32.95
C LEU A 12 59.12 -27.42 -33.23
N SER A 13 59.40 -28.72 -33.09
CA SER A 13 58.40 -29.79 -33.23
C SER A 13 57.37 -29.77 -32.09
N GLU A 14 57.83 -29.64 -30.84
CA GLU A 14 56.95 -29.60 -29.65
C GLU A 14 56.01 -28.38 -29.64
N LYS A 15 56.46 -27.24 -30.20
CA LYS A 15 55.67 -26.01 -30.26
C LYS A 15 54.57 -26.07 -31.34
N ASN A 16 54.82 -26.80 -32.43
CA ASN A 16 53.82 -27.01 -33.48
C ASN A 16 52.70 -27.96 -33.01
N ASP A 17 53.03 -29.04 -32.29
CA ASP A 17 52.02 -29.97 -31.74
C ASP A 17 51.09 -29.30 -30.73
N HIS A 18 51.63 -28.48 -29.83
CA HIS A 18 50.82 -27.70 -28.90
C HIS A 18 49.91 -26.66 -29.58
N SER A 19 50.34 -26.10 -30.72
CA SER A 19 49.53 -25.16 -31.51
C SER A 19 48.37 -25.86 -32.23
N GLN A 20 48.60 -27.05 -32.79
CA GLN A 20 47.56 -27.84 -33.48
C GLN A 20 46.53 -28.37 -32.50
N LEU A 21 46.95 -28.85 -31.32
CA LEU A 21 46.05 -29.34 -30.27
C LEU A 21 45.14 -28.23 -29.71
N ASN A 22 45.63 -26.99 -29.61
CA ASN A 22 44.82 -25.85 -29.21
C ASN A 22 43.84 -25.41 -30.31
N ASN A 23 44.24 -25.53 -31.58
CA ASN A 23 43.36 -25.18 -32.70
C ASN A 23 42.20 -26.19 -32.85
N GLU A 24 42.45 -27.49 -32.69
CA GLU A 24 41.39 -28.52 -32.68
C GLU A 24 40.42 -28.34 -31.50
N LYS A 25 40.91 -28.01 -30.29
CA LYS A 25 40.06 -27.73 -29.13
C LYS A 25 39.19 -26.49 -29.34
N ASN A 26 39.71 -25.46 -30.01
CA ASN A 26 38.95 -24.25 -30.33
C ASN A 26 37.90 -24.48 -31.44
N VAL A 27 38.21 -25.29 -32.46
CA VAL A 27 37.24 -25.67 -33.51
C VAL A 27 36.13 -26.56 -32.93
N ARG A 28 36.46 -27.52 -32.04
CA ARG A 28 35.44 -28.33 -31.35
C ARG A 28 34.55 -27.52 -30.40
N ARG A 29 35.08 -26.47 -29.75
CA ARG A 29 34.29 -25.53 -28.95
C ARG A 29 33.36 -24.67 -29.82
N ARG A 30 33.83 -24.18 -30.97
CA ARG A 30 33.01 -23.44 -31.93
C ARG A 30 31.87 -24.27 -32.51
N ASN A 31 32.16 -25.50 -32.95
CA ASN A 31 31.13 -26.41 -33.46
C ASN A 31 30.10 -26.83 -32.39
N ARG A 32 30.48 -26.90 -31.10
CA ARG A 32 29.51 -27.10 -30.01
C ARG A 32 28.62 -25.88 -29.77
N GLN A 33 29.16 -24.67 -29.90
CA GLN A 33 28.39 -23.44 -29.80
C GLN A 33 27.42 -23.28 -30.97
N ASP A 34 27.83 -23.54 -32.21
CA ASP A 34 26.96 -23.44 -33.38
C ASP A 34 25.89 -24.55 -33.42
N LYS A 35 26.20 -25.76 -32.94
CA LYS A 35 25.21 -26.84 -32.84
C LYS A 35 24.18 -26.59 -31.73
N ASN A 36 24.57 -25.97 -30.61
CA ASN A 36 23.61 -25.50 -29.60
C ASN A 36 22.78 -24.32 -30.10
N ARG A 37 23.32 -23.47 -30.98
CA ARG A 37 22.61 -22.34 -31.59
C ARG A 37 21.58 -22.79 -32.63
N GLN A 38 21.89 -23.84 -33.39
CA GLN A 38 20.94 -24.44 -34.34
C GLN A 38 19.86 -25.27 -33.66
N LEU A 39 20.16 -25.95 -32.55
CA LEU A 39 19.15 -26.71 -31.79
C LEU A 39 18.16 -25.80 -31.04
N ASN A 40 18.60 -24.60 -30.63
CA ASN A 40 17.72 -23.60 -30.01
C ASN A 40 16.77 -22.92 -31.02
N ASN A 41 17.08 -22.95 -32.32
CA ASN A 41 16.28 -22.28 -33.35
C ASN A 41 15.14 -23.15 -33.94
N GLN A 42 15.02 -24.42 -33.55
CA GLN A 42 13.96 -25.31 -34.06
C GLN A 42 12.81 -25.58 -33.07
N ASN A 43 12.87 -25.05 -31.85
CA ASN A 43 11.82 -25.23 -30.83
C ASN A 43 11.21 -23.92 -30.30
N GLU A 44 11.40 -22.79 -30.98
CA GLU A 44 10.56 -21.61 -30.74
C GLU A 44 9.21 -21.78 -31.42
N VAL A 45 8.35 -22.61 -30.82
CA VAL A 45 6.91 -22.40 -30.92
C VAL A 45 6.69 -21.03 -30.30
N VAL A 46 6.28 -20.06 -31.13
CA VAL A 46 5.84 -18.74 -30.70
C VAL A 46 4.60 -18.94 -29.83
N ILE A 47 4.82 -19.15 -28.54
CA ILE A 47 3.78 -19.00 -27.53
C ILE A 47 3.58 -17.49 -27.44
N GLN A 48 2.60 -17.01 -28.18
CA GLN A 48 2.11 -15.66 -28.07
C GLN A 48 1.70 -15.47 -26.61
N SER A 49 2.48 -14.67 -25.89
CA SER A 49 2.21 -14.31 -24.49
C SER A 49 0.73 -13.94 -24.38
N PRO A 50 -0.04 -14.45 -23.41
CA PRO A 50 -1.34 -13.90 -23.13
C PRO A 50 -1.14 -12.40 -22.95
N ALA A 51 -1.95 -11.59 -23.64
CA ALA A 51 -1.97 -10.15 -23.46
C ALA A 51 -1.92 -9.90 -21.95
N GLU A 52 -0.88 -9.20 -21.49
CA GLU A 52 -0.77 -8.80 -20.10
C GLU A 52 -2.13 -8.22 -19.73
N CYS A 53 -2.84 -8.88 -18.83
CA CYS A 53 -3.99 -8.30 -18.18
C CYS A 53 -3.37 -7.16 -17.37
N GLU A 54 -3.24 -5.99 -18.00
CA GLU A 54 -2.98 -4.74 -17.32
C GLU A 54 -4.11 -4.64 -16.32
N THR A 55 -3.82 -5.02 -15.09
CA THR A 55 -4.73 -4.81 -13.98
C THR A 55 -5.08 -3.33 -14.03
N MET A 56 -6.32 -3.02 -14.40
CA MET A 56 -6.85 -1.68 -14.42
C MET A 56 -7.06 -1.22 -12.97
N TYR A 57 -5.98 -1.19 -12.20
CA TYR A 57 -5.91 -0.43 -10.97
C TYR A 57 -5.92 1.04 -11.38
N VAL A 58 -7.11 1.61 -11.51
CA VAL A 58 -7.29 3.05 -11.60
C VAL A 58 -6.80 3.64 -10.27
N LYS A 59 -5.50 3.90 -10.17
CA LYS A 59 -4.91 4.66 -9.07
C LYS A 59 -5.46 6.09 -9.17
N PRO A 60 -6.32 6.56 -8.26
CA PRO A 60 -6.64 7.97 -8.21
C PRO A 60 -5.50 8.65 -7.43
N GLN A 61 -4.32 8.76 -8.04
CA GLN A 61 -3.14 9.23 -7.33
C GLN A 61 -3.01 10.75 -7.45
N PHE A 62 -3.94 11.48 -6.80
CA PHE A 62 -3.61 12.85 -6.39
C PHE A 62 -2.28 12.84 -5.64
N SER A 63 -1.30 13.58 -6.14
CA SER A 63 -0.01 13.73 -5.47
C SER A 63 -0.18 14.46 -4.14
N LEU A 64 0.73 14.24 -3.18
CA LEU A 64 0.70 14.95 -1.90
C LEU A 64 0.66 16.48 -2.09
N LYS A 65 1.34 17.01 -3.11
CA LYS A 65 1.30 18.43 -3.48
C LYS A 65 -0.10 18.89 -3.88
N GLN A 66 -0.83 18.11 -4.67
CA GLN A 66 -2.20 18.44 -5.09
C GLN A 66 -3.16 18.42 -3.90
N VAL A 67 -3.00 17.47 -2.98
CA VAL A 67 -3.83 17.37 -1.78
C VAL A 67 -3.60 18.56 -0.84
N VAL A 68 -2.33 18.95 -0.61
CA VAL A 68 -2.00 20.16 0.15
C VAL A 68 -2.55 21.41 -0.54
N LEU A 69 -2.47 21.51 -1.87
CA LEU A 69 -3.05 22.62 -2.62
C LEU A 69 -4.58 22.68 -2.46
N MET A 70 -5.27 21.54 -2.52
CA MET A 70 -6.70 21.45 -2.27
C MET A 70 -7.04 21.93 -0.85
N LEU A 71 -6.29 21.52 0.16
CA LEU A 71 -6.45 21.98 1.54
C LEU A 71 -6.30 23.50 1.67
N VAL A 72 -5.23 24.06 1.11
CA VAL A 72 -5.00 25.51 1.14
C VAL A 72 -6.12 26.26 0.42
N SER A 73 -6.55 25.77 -0.74
CA SER A 73 -7.65 26.36 -1.50
C SER A 73 -8.98 26.30 -0.75
N TYR A 74 -9.24 25.20 -0.04
CA TYR A 74 -10.44 24.98 0.74
C TYR A 74 -10.49 25.88 1.98
N VAL A 75 -9.40 25.98 2.74
CA VAL A 75 -9.28 26.90 3.87
C VAL A 75 -9.35 28.35 3.40
N GLY A 76 -8.71 28.70 2.28
CA GLY A 76 -8.77 30.03 1.69
C GLY A 76 -10.18 30.43 1.23
N GLY A 77 -10.86 29.54 0.51
CA GLY A 77 -12.25 29.73 0.07
C GLY A 77 -13.23 29.82 1.25
N GLY A 78 -13.06 28.95 2.25
CA GLY A 78 -13.83 29.01 3.50
C GLY A 78 -13.62 30.33 4.24
N THR A 79 -12.36 30.77 4.38
CA THR A 79 -12.01 32.04 5.02
C THR A 79 -12.69 33.20 4.32
N PHE A 80 -12.68 33.22 2.98
CA PHE A 80 -13.37 34.23 2.19
C PHE A 80 -14.89 34.22 2.43
N CYS A 81 -15.52 33.04 2.37
CA CYS A 81 -16.97 32.91 2.59
C CYS A 81 -17.38 33.35 4.02
N PHE A 82 -16.66 32.91 5.05
CA PHE A 82 -16.92 33.32 6.43
C PHE A 82 -16.62 34.80 6.68
N PHE A 83 -15.65 35.37 5.96
CA PHE A 83 -15.36 36.79 6.01
C PHE A 83 -16.52 37.65 5.48
N LEU A 84 -17.24 37.19 4.45
CA LEU A 84 -18.44 37.86 3.95
C LEU A 84 -19.56 37.90 5.00
N VAL A 85 -19.67 36.86 5.83
CA VAL A 85 -20.68 36.76 6.91
C VAL A 85 -20.11 37.07 8.30
N ARG A 86 -18.94 37.70 8.40
CA ARG A 86 -18.21 37.89 9.68
C ARG A 86 -18.98 38.65 10.76
N ASN A 87 -19.91 39.52 10.35
CA ASN A 87 -20.75 40.29 11.26
C ASN A 87 -21.78 39.38 11.97
N GLU A 88 -22.12 38.25 11.34
CA GLU A 88 -23.05 37.24 11.84
C GLU A 88 -22.37 36.14 12.67
N ILE A 89 -21.06 36.26 12.92
CA ILE A 89 -20.30 35.35 13.78
C ILE A 89 -20.25 35.94 15.19
N LYS A 90 -20.66 35.18 16.20
CA LYS A 90 -20.54 35.52 17.62
C LYS A 90 -19.28 34.89 18.22
N GLY A 91 -18.74 35.53 19.27
CA GLY A 91 -17.56 35.06 19.98
C GLY A 91 -16.53 36.14 20.25
N GLU A 92 -15.43 35.78 20.91
CA GLU A 92 -14.30 36.67 21.12
C GLU A 92 -13.53 36.84 19.81
N LYS A 93 -13.49 38.06 19.28
CA LYS A 93 -12.85 38.37 17.99
C LYS A 93 -11.48 38.97 18.18
N THR A 94 -10.53 38.62 17.31
CA THR A 94 -9.20 39.20 17.29
C THR A 94 -8.98 39.93 15.96
N ASN A 95 -8.51 39.23 14.93
CA ASN A 95 -8.35 39.73 13.58
C ASN A 95 -9.39 39.06 12.66
N PRO A 96 -10.19 39.82 11.90
CA PRO A 96 -11.28 39.24 11.10
C PRO A 96 -10.87 38.11 10.15
N ILE A 97 -9.70 38.21 9.51
CA ILE A 97 -9.24 37.19 8.55
C ILE A 97 -8.76 35.95 9.31
N LEU A 98 -7.96 36.18 10.36
CA LEU A 98 -7.43 35.11 11.21
C LEU A 98 -8.54 34.32 11.90
N ASP A 99 -9.57 35.02 12.40
CA ASP A 99 -10.72 34.43 13.07
C ASP A 99 -11.51 33.52 12.12
N CYS A 100 -11.69 33.96 10.87
CA CYS A 100 -12.36 33.15 9.84
C CYS A 100 -11.52 31.92 9.45
N MET A 101 -10.20 32.08 9.31
CA MET A 101 -9.29 30.96 9.04
C MET A 101 -9.27 29.96 10.20
N TYR A 102 -9.20 30.45 11.44
CA TYR A 102 -9.29 29.64 12.65
C TYR A 102 -10.63 28.90 12.72
N LEU A 103 -11.76 29.58 12.48
CA LEU A 103 -13.07 28.94 12.42
C LEU A 103 -13.12 27.84 11.36
N CYS A 104 -12.57 28.06 10.16
CA CYS A 104 -12.47 27.02 9.14
C CYS A 104 -11.73 25.79 9.64
N VAL A 105 -10.56 25.98 10.25
CA VAL A 105 -9.74 24.88 10.76
C VAL A 105 -10.45 24.12 11.89
N VAL A 106 -10.95 24.83 12.91
CA VAL A 106 -11.66 24.24 14.05
C VAL A 106 -12.90 23.46 13.60
N THR A 107 -13.60 23.96 12.59
CA THR A 107 -14.81 23.33 12.03
C THR A 107 -14.47 22.09 11.20
N MET A 108 -13.51 22.17 10.27
CA MET A 108 -13.18 21.05 9.39
C MET A 108 -12.42 19.92 10.09
N SER A 109 -11.68 20.24 11.15
CA SER A 109 -10.98 19.27 12.00
C SER A 109 -11.87 18.66 13.09
N THR A 110 -13.16 18.99 13.09
CA THR A 110 -14.16 18.54 14.06
C THR A 110 -13.83 18.84 15.51
N VAL A 111 -12.90 19.75 15.79
CA VAL A 111 -12.61 20.18 17.17
C VAL A 111 -13.80 20.95 17.73
N GLY A 112 -14.26 21.97 17.02
CA GLY A 112 -15.53 22.65 17.35
C GLY A 112 -15.61 23.30 18.74
N TYR A 113 -14.61 24.07 19.18
CA TYR A 113 -14.63 24.74 20.49
C TYR A 113 -15.89 25.57 20.78
N GLY A 114 -16.55 26.12 19.75
CA GLY A 114 -17.73 26.96 19.95
C GLY A 114 -17.42 28.36 20.49
N ASP A 115 -16.15 28.74 20.56
CA ASP A 115 -15.68 30.08 20.89
C ASP A 115 -15.98 31.10 19.77
N LEU A 116 -16.00 30.65 18.52
CA LEU A 116 -16.56 31.36 17.37
C LEU A 116 -17.68 30.53 16.74
N VAL A 117 -18.88 31.10 16.64
CA VAL A 117 -20.05 30.37 16.12
C VAL A 117 -20.90 31.22 15.16
N PRO A 118 -21.42 30.62 14.08
CA PRO A 118 -22.38 31.29 13.19
C PRO A 118 -23.72 31.49 13.89
N ASN A 119 -24.19 32.73 13.97
CA ASN A 119 -25.44 33.07 14.62
C ASN A 119 -26.63 33.19 13.65
N SER A 120 -26.40 33.64 12.41
CA SER A 120 -27.46 33.80 11.41
C SER A 120 -27.81 32.51 10.69
N VAL A 121 -29.03 32.45 10.13
CA VAL A 121 -29.49 31.33 9.30
C VAL A 121 -28.53 31.09 8.13
N MET A 122 -28.11 32.16 7.44
CA MET A 122 -27.19 32.07 6.30
C MET A 122 -25.82 31.53 6.71
N ALA A 123 -25.24 32.02 7.81
CA ALA A 123 -23.94 31.56 8.29
C ALA A 123 -23.97 30.09 8.75
N LYS A 124 -25.09 29.65 9.35
CA LYS A 124 -25.29 28.24 9.73
C LYS A 124 -25.41 27.33 8.51
N LEU A 125 -26.16 27.73 7.48
CA LEU A 125 -26.25 26.96 6.23
C LEU A 125 -24.88 26.84 5.54
N LEU A 126 -24.13 27.94 5.47
CA LEU A 126 -22.75 27.93 4.96
C LEU A 126 -21.88 26.96 5.76
N ALA A 127 -21.94 27.00 7.09
CA ALA A 127 -21.18 26.11 7.96
C ALA A 127 -21.54 24.63 7.73
N CYS A 128 -22.83 24.29 7.58
CA CYS A 128 -23.26 22.92 7.29
C CYS A 128 -22.62 22.37 6.01
N VAL A 129 -22.70 23.12 4.91
CA VAL A 129 -22.09 22.71 3.62
C VAL A 129 -20.57 22.59 3.76
N PHE A 130 -19.96 23.56 4.45
CA PHE A 130 -18.52 23.56 4.69
C PHE A 130 -18.07 22.31 5.44
N VAL A 131 -18.70 21.96 6.57
CA VAL A 131 -18.32 20.79 7.41
C VAL A 131 -18.26 19.51 6.58
N PHE A 132 -19.30 19.19 5.80
CA PHE A 132 -19.32 17.95 5.00
C PHE A 132 -18.20 17.91 3.95
N ALA A 133 -17.96 19.02 3.26
CA ALA A 133 -16.88 19.11 2.29
C ALA A 133 -15.50 18.98 2.95
N GLY A 134 -15.32 19.56 4.14
CA GLY A 134 -14.08 19.51 4.91
C GLY A 134 -13.77 18.11 5.41
N MET A 135 -14.77 17.41 5.94
CA MET A 135 -14.67 16.01 6.37
C MET A 135 -14.23 15.09 5.23
N ALA A 136 -14.82 15.24 4.05
CA ALA A 136 -14.43 14.46 2.87
C ALA A 136 -12.97 14.73 2.48
N LEU A 137 -12.55 16.00 2.49
CA LEU A 137 -11.18 16.39 2.18
C LEU A 137 -10.16 15.86 3.20
N VAL A 138 -10.50 15.89 4.49
CA VAL A 138 -9.70 15.31 5.57
C VAL A 138 -9.46 13.80 5.35
N GLY A 139 -10.50 13.06 4.95
CA GLY A 139 -10.36 11.64 4.61
C GLY A 139 -9.39 11.38 3.46
N LEU A 140 -9.44 12.21 2.40
CA LEU A 140 -8.50 12.12 1.27
C LEU A 140 -7.05 12.42 1.69
N ILE A 141 -6.86 13.43 2.56
CA ILE A 141 -5.55 13.77 3.11
C ILE A 141 -5.00 12.61 3.92
N LEU A 142 -5.83 12.03 4.79
CA LEU A 142 -5.44 10.96 5.69
C LEU A 142 -4.91 9.73 4.93
N GLY A 143 -5.61 9.31 3.87
CA GLY A 143 -5.15 8.22 3.00
C GLY A 143 -3.80 8.50 2.34
N LYS A 144 -3.62 9.69 1.74
CA LYS A 144 -2.38 10.03 1.03
C LYS A 144 -1.19 10.27 1.97
N ALA A 145 -1.44 10.82 3.15
CA ALA A 145 -0.42 10.97 4.15
C ALA A 145 0.03 9.60 4.69
N ALA A 146 -0.89 8.63 4.80
CA ALA A 146 -0.53 7.27 5.17
C ALA A 146 0.35 6.59 4.10
N ASP A 147 0.00 6.73 2.81
CA ASP A 147 0.79 6.21 1.68
C ASP A 147 2.20 6.81 1.64
N TYR A 148 2.33 8.12 1.86
CA TYR A 148 3.62 8.81 1.86
C TYR A 148 4.56 8.32 2.97
N ILE A 149 4.02 8.10 4.18
CA ILE A 149 4.78 7.52 5.29
C ILE A 149 5.25 6.11 4.94
N VAL A 150 4.39 5.30 4.29
CA VAL A 150 4.74 3.95 3.84
C VAL A 150 5.91 3.98 2.85
N GLU A 151 5.85 4.81 1.82
CA GLU A 151 6.84 4.89 0.75
C GLU A 151 8.23 5.28 1.28
N LYS A 152 8.29 6.17 2.29
CA LYS A 152 9.56 6.58 2.91
C LYS A 152 10.13 5.53 3.86
N GLN A 153 9.29 4.71 4.48
CA GLN A 153 9.73 3.66 5.40
C GLN A 153 10.22 2.40 4.68
N GLU A 154 9.72 2.10 3.48
CA GLU A 154 10.19 0.98 2.66
C GLU A 154 11.69 1.08 2.32
N VAL A 155 12.21 2.29 2.07
CA VAL A 155 13.63 2.50 1.75
C VAL A 155 14.55 2.16 2.94
N LEU A 156 14.11 2.42 4.17
CA LEU A 156 14.88 2.11 5.38
C LEU A 156 14.78 0.62 5.74
N LEU A 157 13.61 0.02 5.55
CA LEU A 157 13.35 -1.40 5.78
C LEU A 157 14.16 -2.28 4.81
N VAL A 158 14.21 -1.93 3.53
CA VAL A 158 15.01 -2.64 2.51
C VAL A 158 16.50 -2.65 2.88
N ARG A 159 17.02 -1.55 3.43
CA ARG A 159 18.41 -1.50 3.93
C ARG A 159 18.64 -2.39 5.15
N ALA A 160 17.66 -2.53 6.03
CA ALA A 160 17.75 -3.42 7.19
C ALA A 160 17.65 -4.91 6.81
N ILE A 161 16.82 -5.26 5.83
CA ILE A 161 16.65 -6.64 5.31
C ILE A 161 17.94 -7.14 4.66
N HIS A 162 18.63 -6.28 3.90
CA HIS A 162 19.92 -6.65 3.26
C HIS A 162 21.01 -7.01 4.28
N PHE A 163 20.85 -6.66 5.56
CA PHE A 163 21.80 -6.96 6.63
C PHE A 163 21.55 -8.33 7.32
N ARG A 164 20.44 -9.04 7.01
CA ARG A 164 20.09 -10.35 7.59
C ARG A 164 20.08 -11.46 6.53
N GLU A 165 21.26 -11.98 6.20
CA GLU A 165 21.48 -12.98 5.13
C GLU A 165 21.18 -14.45 5.54
N LYS A 166 20.36 -14.74 6.57
CA LYS A 166 20.27 -16.11 7.14
C LYS A 166 18.87 -16.69 7.39
N VAL A 167 17.80 -16.14 6.82
CA VAL A 167 16.43 -16.66 7.05
C VAL A 167 15.71 -16.88 5.70
N GLY A 168 14.81 -17.87 5.62
CA GLY A 168 14.10 -18.23 4.40
C GLY A 168 13.18 -17.11 3.86
N PRO A 169 12.98 -17.00 2.54
CA PRO A 169 12.33 -15.84 1.91
C PRO A 169 10.87 -15.63 2.32
N SER A 170 10.10 -16.69 2.56
CA SER A 170 8.67 -16.60 2.92
C SER A 170 8.42 -16.25 4.40
N GLU A 171 9.29 -16.66 5.31
CA GLU A 171 9.23 -16.24 6.73
C GLU A 171 9.77 -14.82 6.89
N LEU A 172 10.81 -14.45 6.14
CA LEU A 172 11.34 -13.08 6.11
C LEU A 172 10.29 -12.07 5.64
N LEU A 173 9.60 -12.32 4.54
CA LEU A 173 8.57 -11.39 4.03
C LEU A 173 7.47 -11.15 5.08
N LYS A 174 7.07 -12.20 5.81
CA LYS A 174 6.06 -12.09 6.87
C LYS A 174 6.58 -11.32 8.08
N GLU A 175 7.81 -11.55 8.54
CA GLU A 175 8.38 -10.79 9.67
C GLU A 175 8.53 -9.30 9.32
N VAL A 176 8.98 -9.02 8.10
CA VAL A 176 9.17 -7.68 7.55
C VAL A 176 7.87 -6.86 7.54
N GLU A 177 6.76 -7.46 7.12
CA GLU A 177 5.45 -6.79 7.12
C GLU A 177 4.97 -6.39 8.52
N ILE A 178 5.16 -7.25 9.54
CA ILE A 178 4.75 -6.93 10.92
C ILE A 178 5.56 -5.76 11.44
N ASP A 179 6.88 -5.84 11.28
CA ASP A 179 7.77 -4.84 11.84
C ASP A 179 7.58 -3.50 11.13
N LYS A 180 7.18 -3.51 9.85
CA LYS A 180 6.71 -2.32 9.13
C LYS A 180 5.48 -1.68 9.79
N VAL A 181 4.41 -2.43 10.04
CA VAL A 181 3.18 -1.87 10.66
C VAL A 181 3.43 -1.39 12.09
N LYS A 182 4.22 -2.13 12.87
CA LYS A 182 4.65 -1.67 14.21
C LYS A 182 5.44 -0.36 14.12
N PHE A 183 6.39 -0.26 13.20
CA PHE A 183 7.21 0.93 13.03
C PHE A 183 6.37 2.15 12.61
N LYS A 184 5.37 1.99 11.73
CA LYS A 184 4.38 3.04 11.42
C LYS A 184 3.68 3.54 12.69
N CYS A 185 3.13 2.61 13.48
CA CYS A 185 2.41 2.93 14.72
C CYS A 185 3.30 3.65 15.75
N ILE A 186 4.54 3.18 15.94
CA ILE A 186 5.50 3.80 16.87
C ILE A 186 5.89 5.19 16.39
N THR A 187 6.19 5.35 15.10
CA THR A 187 6.55 6.66 14.52
C THR A 187 5.44 7.68 14.70
N ALA A 188 4.19 7.29 14.41
CA ALA A 188 3.03 8.16 14.62
C ALA A 188 2.81 8.49 16.11
N GLY A 189 2.99 7.52 17.01
CA GLY A 189 2.89 7.75 18.45
C GLY A 189 3.94 8.72 19.00
N ILE A 190 5.19 8.62 18.52
CA ILE A 190 6.26 9.56 18.89
C ILE A 190 5.94 10.97 18.37
N LEU A 191 5.51 11.10 17.11
CA LEU A 191 5.13 12.39 16.54
C LEU A 191 3.96 13.03 17.30
N LEU A 192 2.96 12.23 17.68
CA LEU A 192 1.83 12.67 18.50
C LEU A 192 2.29 13.19 19.87
N LEU A 193 3.20 12.47 20.54
CA LEU A 193 3.77 12.89 21.81
C LEU A 193 4.52 14.22 21.70
N VAL A 194 5.29 14.41 20.63
CA VAL A 194 5.99 15.68 20.37
C VAL A 194 4.98 16.82 20.18
N LEU A 195 3.93 16.61 19.37
CA LEU A 195 2.88 17.63 19.15
C LEU A 195 2.12 17.95 20.44
N PHE A 196 1.92 16.97 21.31
CA PHE A 196 1.30 17.15 22.62
C PHE A 196 2.15 18.08 23.50
N VAL A 197 3.44 17.78 23.65
CA VAL A 197 4.37 18.60 24.45
C VAL A 197 4.49 20.02 23.89
N VAL A 198 4.63 20.16 22.57
CA VAL A 198 4.70 21.46 21.90
C VAL A 198 3.43 22.27 22.15
N GLY A 199 2.25 21.65 22.05
CA GLY A 199 0.97 22.30 22.35
C GLY A 199 0.89 22.79 23.79
N THR A 200 1.28 21.95 24.75
CA THR A 200 1.22 22.30 26.19
C THR A 200 2.15 23.47 26.50
N VAL A 201 3.40 23.40 26.05
CA VAL A 201 4.38 24.49 26.27
C VAL A 201 3.90 25.79 25.63
N PHE A 202 3.35 25.73 24.42
CA PHE A 202 2.84 26.91 23.74
C PHE A 202 1.68 27.56 24.52
N LEU A 203 0.69 26.78 24.96
CA LEU A 203 -0.46 27.27 25.72
C LEU A 203 -0.06 27.88 27.08
N CYS A 204 0.92 27.30 27.77
CA CYS A 204 1.43 27.87 29.02
C CYS A 204 2.14 29.21 28.80
N VAL A 205 2.95 29.33 27.75
CA VAL A 205 3.77 30.53 27.52
C VAL A 205 2.98 31.67 26.88
N VAL A 206 2.13 31.36 25.89
CA VAL A 206 1.45 32.37 25.06
C VAL A 206 0.05 32.68 25.56
N GLU A 207 -0.74 31.66 25.88
CA GLU A 207 -2.10 31.82 26.42
C GLU A 207 -2.11 31.96 27.95
N GLN A 208 -0.94 31.89 28.60
CA GLN A 208 -0.78 32.02 30.06
C GLN A 208 -1.65 31.04 30.86
N LEU A 209 -1.94 29.87 30.28
CA LEU A 209 -2.72 28.84 30.96
C LEU A 209 -1.89 28.11 32.01
N GLU A 210 -2.51 27.76 33.14
CA GLU A 210 -1.93 26.83 34.09
C GLU A 210 -1.61 25.50 33.42
N ILE A 211 -0.57 24.81 33.89
CA ILE A 211 -0.05 23.58 33.23
C ILE A 211 -1.15 22.53 33.07
N LEU A 212 -2.02 22.35 34.07
CA LEU A 212 -3.12 21.39 34.01
C LEU A 212 -4.17 21.78 32.97
N ASP A 213 -4.57 23.06 32.94
CA ASP A 213 -5.52 23.59 31.95
C ASP A 213 -4.95 23.51 30.53
N ALA A 214 -3.65 23.73 30.35
CA ALA A 214 -2.96 23.60 29.08
C ALA A 214 -2.94 22.13 28.60
N ILE A 215 -2.58 21.19 29.47
CA ILE A 215 -2.62 19.75 29.15
C ILE A 215 -4.05 19.32 28.80
N TYR A 216 -5.02 19.75 29.59
CA TYR A 216 -6.44 19.45 29.35
C TYR A 216 -6.93 20.02 28.01
N CYS A 217 -6.62 21.28 27.70
CA CYS A 217 -6.96 21.90 26.43
C CYS A 217 -6.29 21.15 25.26
N VAL A 218 -5.00 20.78 25.37
CA VAL A 218 -4.31 19.97 24.35
C VAL A 218 -5.00 18.63 24.15
N CYS A 219 -5.32 17.91 25.23
CA CYS A 219 -6.09 16.67 25.15
C CYS A 219 -7.37 16.88 24.36
N CYS A 220 -8.24 17.78 24.81
CA CYS A 220 -9.53 18.06 24.17
C CYS A 220 -9.41 18.46 22.70
N THR A 221 -8.33 19.15 22.33
CA THR A 221 -8.10 19.60 20.96
C THR A 221 -7.63 18.47 20.06
N VAL A 222 -6.59 17.76 20.48
CA VAL A 222 -5.98 16.69 19.68
C VAL A 222 -6.97 15.55 19.46
N THR A 223 -7.78 15.24 20.48
CA THR A 223 -8.85 14.22 20.40
C THR A 223 -10.16 14.74 19.82
N THR A 224 -10.18 15.98 19.32
CA THR A 224 -11.36 16.62 18.70
C THR A 224 -12.62 16.60 19.58
N LEU A 225 -12.46 16.68 20.92
CA LEU A 225 -13.59 16.88 21.84
C LEU A 225 -14.03 18.34 21.86
N GLY A 226 -13.05 19.25 21.97
CA GLY A 226 -13.24 20.70 21.93
C GLY A 226 -14.37 21.26 22.79
N TYR A 227 -14.33 21.03 24.11
CA TYR A 227 -15.36 21.55 25.03
C TYR A 227 -15.52 23.08 25.05
N GLY A 228 -14.48 23.82 24.65
CA GLY A 228 -14.55 25.28 24.48
C GLY A 228 -14.39 26.10 25.75
N ASP A 229 -14.20 25.47 26.90
CA ASP A 229 -13.94 26.13 28.18
C ASP A 229 -12.54 26.76 28.24
N LYS A 230 -11.59 26.22 27.48
CA LYS A 230 -10.27 26.79 27.19
C LYS A 230 -10.03 26.73 25.68
N SER A 231 -9.69 27.86 25.07
CA SER A 231 -9.36 27.94 23.64
C SER A 231 -8.31 29.02 23.35
N PHE A 232 -7.97 29.19 22.07
CA PHE A 232 -6.97 30.15 21.61
C PHE A 232 -7.58 31.56 21.49
N SER A 233 -7.49 32.34 22.58
CA SER A 233 -8.03 33.70 22.62
C SER A 233 -7.05 34.74 22.08
N THR A 234 -5.74 34.50 22.15
CA THR A 234 -4.76 35.47 21.62
C THR A 234 -4.60 35.37 20.10
N ALA A 235 -4.21 36.48 19.46
CA ALA A 235 -3.90 36.49 18.02
C ALA A 235 -2.73 35.54 17.68
N ALA A 236 -1.70 35.48 18.53
CA ALA A 236 -0.59 34.55 18.37
C ALA A 236 -1.06 33.09 18.50
N GLY A 237 -1.95 32.80 19.45
CA GLY A 237 -2.54 31.49 19.62
C GLY A 237 -3.39 31.03 18.46
N ARG A 238 -4.20 31.92 17.86
CA ARG A 238 -4.98 31.58 16.66
C ARG A 238 -4.10 31.23 15.46
N ILE A 239 -2.97 31.95 15.28
CA ILE A 239 -2.00 31.61 14.22
C ILE A 239 -1.42 30.21 14.47
N PHE A 240 -1.00 29.93 15.69
CA PHE A 240 -0.49 28.61 16.06
C PHE A 240 -1.54 27.52 15.85
N ALA A 241 -2.76 27.75 16.32
CA ALA A 241 -3.88 26.81 16.24
C ALA A 241 -4.18 26.39 14.80
N VAL A 242 -4.17 27.32 13.85
CA VAL A 242 -4.46 27.02 12.43
C VAL A 242 -3.56 25.91 11.88
N PHE A 243 -2.27 25.93 12.19
CA PHE A 243 -1.34 24.90 11.70
C PHE A 243 -1.29 23.68 12.63
N TRP A 244 -1.28 23.93 13.93
CA TRP A 244 -1.09 22.89 14.94
C TRP A 244 -2.30 21.97 15.03
N ILE A 245 -3.53 22.49 15.00
CA ILE A 245 -4.76 21.66 15.06
C ILE A 245 -4.84 20.72 13.88
N ILE A 246 -4.60 21.19 12.65
CA ILE A 246 -4.61 20.32 11.46
C ILE A 246 -3.56 19.23 11.64
N THR A 247 -2.34 19.59 12.01
CA THR A 247 -1.23 18.63 12.12
C THR A 247 -1.48 17.60 13.22
N SER A 248 -1.95 18.03 14.39
CA SER A 248 -2.15 17.16 15.55
C SER A 248 -3.35 16.22 15.39
N THR A 249 -4.48 16.73 14.89
CA THR A 249 -5.69 15.90 14.64
C THR A 249 -5.44 14.88 13.51
N MET A 250 -4.71 15.27 12.46
CA MET A 250 -4.31 14.32 11.40
C MET A 250 -3.36 13.25 11.94
N CYS A 251 -2.38 13.64 12.77
CA CYS A 251 -1.47 12.69 13.39
C CYS A 251 -2.20 11.69 14.30
N LEU A 252 -3.18 12.14 15.08
CA LEU A 252 -3.99 11.24 15.92
C LEU A 252 -4.83 10.28 15.06
N ALA A 253 -5.47 10.78 14.00
CA ALA A 253 -6.24 9.95 13.07
C ALA A 253 -5.37 8.86 12.43
N GLN A 254 -4.14 9.21 12.00
CA GLN A 254 -3.17 8.25 11.48
C GLN A 254 -2.76 7.21 12.53
N PHE A 255 -2.51 7.65 13.76
CA PHE A 255 -2.17 6.75 14.84
C PHE A 255 -3.26 5.70 15.08
N TYR A 256 -4.54 6.10 15.10
CA TYR A 256 -5.66 5.17 15.20
C TYR A 256 -5.77 4.21 14.02
N LEU A 257 -5.56 4.69 12.79
CA LEU A 257 -5.56 3.83 11.60
C LEU A 257 -4.44 2.77 11.68
N TYR A 258 -3.23 3.16 12.06
CA TYR A 258 -2.13 2.21 12.22
C TYR A 258 -2.33 1.26 13.40
N LEU A 259 -2.96 1.71 14.48
CA LEU A 259 -3.33 0.85 15.60
C LEU A 259 -4.37 -0.20 15.16
N ALA A 260 -5.35 0.20 14.36
CA ALA A 260 -6.35 -0.70 13.78
C ALA A 260 -5.72 -1.68 12.77
N GLU A 261 -4.80 -1.22 11.91
CA GLU A 261 -4.01 -2.05 11.00
C GLU A 261 -3.21 -3.09 11.80
N LEU A 262 -2.51 -2.66 12.85
CA LEU A 262 -1.72 -3.55 13.72
C LEU A 262 -2.57 -4.59 14.43
N TYR A 263 -3.74 -4.20 14.94
CA TYR A 263 -4.67 -5.12 15.58
C TYR A 263 -5.23 -6.15 14.58
N THR A 264 -5.65 -5.68 13.40
CA THR A 264 -6.21 -6.52 12.34
C THR A 264 -5.18 -7.50 11.82
N GLU A 265 -3.96 -7.05 11.55
CA GLU A 265 -2.83 -7.89 11.12
C GLU A 265 -2.52 -9.00 12.12
N ARG A 266 -2.44 -8.68 13.42
CA ARG A 266 -2.21 -9.68 14.47
C ARG A 266 -3.32 -10.73 14.50
N ARG A 267 -4.58 -10.30 14.36
CA ARG A 267 -5.74 -11.19 14.33
C ARG A 267 -5.71 -12.09 13.09
N GLN A 268 -5.52 -11.52 11.90
CA GLN A 268 -5.45 -12.28 10.65
C GLN A 268 -4.32 -13.31 10.66
N ARG A 269 -3.14 -12.95 11.16
CA ARG A 269 -2.01 -13.90 11.26
C ARG A 269 -2.26 -15.03 12.24
N SER A 270 -2.91 -14.74 13.37
CA SER A 270 -3.26 -15.76 14.35
C SER A 270 -4.26 -16.77 13.75
N LEU A 271 -5.23 -16.28 12.97
CA LEU A 271 -6.17 -17.12 12.23
C LEU A 271 -5.46 -17.98 11.17
N VAL A 272 -4.64 -17.37 10.32
CA VAL A 272 -3.86 -18.08 9.30
C VAL A 272 -2.99 -19.17 9.93
N LYS A 273 -2.25 -18.83 10.99
CA LYS A 273 -1.40 -19.81 11.70
C LYS A 273 -2.21 -20.94 12.30
N TRP A 274 -3.37 -20.64 12.89
CA TRP A 274 -4.27 -21.63 13.43
C TRP A 274 -4.82 -22.56 12.33
N VAL A 275 -5.31 -22.01 11.21
CA VAL A 275 -5.83 -22.78 10.07
C VAL A 275 -4.79 -23.73 9.47
N LEU A 276 -3.53 -23.28 9.36
CA LEU A 276 -2.44 -24.08 8.80
C LEU A 276 -1.92 -25.16 9.76
N THR A 277 -2.07 -24.98 11.07
CA THR A 277 -1.51 -25.90 12.08
C THR A 277 -2.56 -26.81 12.73
N ARG A 278 -3.85 -26.51 12.55
CA ARG A 278 -4.95 -27.35 13.01
C ARG A 278 -4.95 -28.70 12.28
N ARG A 279 -5.31 -29.76 12.99
CA ARG A 279 -5.54 -31.09 12.41
C ARG A 279 -6.81 -31.11 11.56
N LEU A 280 -6.75 -31.78 10.42
CA LEU A 280 -7.91 -32.03 9.55
C LEU A 280 -8.83 -33.07 10.17
N THR A 281 -10.13 -32.86 10.02
CA THR A 281 -11.18 -33.83 10.36
C THR A 281 -11.76 -34.46 9.08
N PRO A 282 -12.48 -35.60 9.17
CA PRO A 282 -13.11 -36.21 8.01
C PRO A 282 -14.10 -35.26 7.30
N SER A 283 -14.86 -34.48 8.05
CA SER A 283 -15.78 -33.48 7.47
C SER A 283 -15.03 -32.35 6.75
N ASP A 284 -13.82 -32.00 7.19
CA ASP A 284 -12.99 -31.02 6.48
C ASP A 284 -12.53 -31.55 5.11
N LEU A 285 -12.27 -32.86 5.00
CA LEU A 285 -11.92 -33.50 3.73
C LEU A 285 -13.12 -33.57 2.78
N GLU A 286 -14.31 -33.91 3.29
CA GLU A 286 -15.56 -33.89 2.51
C GLU A 286 -15.88 -32.48 1.98
N GLN A 287 -15.53 -31.42 2.72
CA GLN A 287 -15.71 -30.04 2.27
C GLN A 287 -14.63 -29.55 1.32
N ALA A 288 -13.46 -30.19 1.32
CA ALA A 288 -12.36 -29.86 0.44
C ALA A 288 -12.51 -30.52 -0.94
N ASP A 289 -13.15 -31.68 -0.98
CA ASP A 289 -13.51 -32.44 -2.18
C ASP A 289 -14.55 -31.66 -3.02
N LEU A 290 -14.09 -30.99 -4.07
CA LEU A 290 -14.91 -30.13 -4.92
C LEU A 290 -15.60 -30.91 -6.03
N ASP A 291 -14.94 -31.97 -6.54
CA ASP A 291 -15.45 -32.80 -7.63
C ASP A 291 -16.21 -34.05 -7.15
N HIS A 292 -16.23 -34.30 -5.84
CA HIS A 292 -16.94 -35.38 -5.16
C HIS A 292 -16.39 -36.78 -5.49
N ASP A 293 -15.11 -36.91 -5.83
CA ASP A 293 -14.44 -38.18 -6.14
C ASP A 293 -13.96 -38.97 -4.89
N LYS A 294 -14.13 -38.38 -3.70
CA LYS A 294 -13.69 -38.89 -2.38
C LYS A 294 -12.18 -38.84 -2.14
N VAL A 295 -11.43 -38.12 -2.96
CA VAL A 295 -9.97 -37.97 -2.88
C VAL A 295 -9.61 -36.49 -3.00
N VAL A 296 -9.11 -35.90 -1.90
CA VAL A 296 -8.70 -34.50 -1.94
C VAL A 296 -7.35 -34.34 -2.64
N SER A 297 -7.36 -33.72 -3.81
CA SER A 297 -6.16 -33.33 -4.55
C SER A 297 -5.40 -32.17 -3.88
N ALA A 298 -4.15 -31.95 -4.29
CA ALA A 298 -3.36 -30.84 -3.76
C ALA A 298 -3.99 -29.46 -4.06
N ALA A 299 -4.66 -29.32 -5.21
CA ALA A 299 -5.32 -28.08 -5.61
C ALA A 299 -6.55 -27.80 -4.73
N GLU A 300 -7.39 -28.81 -4.53
CA GLU A 300 -8.56 -28.77 -3.64
C GLU A 300 -8.17 -28.48 -2.19
N PHE A 301 -7.10 -29.11 -1.69
CA PHE A 301 -6.56 -28.81 -0.37
C PHE A 301 -6.15 -27.35 -0.23
N VAL A 302 -5.49 -26.78 -1.25
CA VAL A 302 -5.10 -25.37 -1.26
C VAL A 302 -6.33 -24.45 -1.30
N ILE A 303 -7.32 -24.74 -2.17
CA ILE A 303 -8.57 -23.97 -2.26
C ILE A 303 -9.31 -24.01 -0.92
N TYR A 304 -9.46 -25.19 -0.33
CA TYR A 304 -10.06 -25.37 0.99
C TYR A 304 -9.34 -24.55 2.06
N LYS A 305 -8.01 -24.60 2.12
CA LYS A 305 -7.24 -23.82 3.09
C LYS A 305 -7.34 -22.32 2.85
N LEU A 306 -7.38 -21.87 1.60
CA LEU A 306 -7.61 -20.46 1.25
C LEU A 306 -9.01 -19.99 1.68
N LYS A 307 -10.03 -20.83 1.48
CA LYS A 307 -11.40 -20.60 1.95
C LYS A 307 -11.49 -20.55 3.48
N GLU A 308 -10.86 -21.51 4.18
CA GLU A 308 -10.84 -21.54 5.66
C GLU A 308 -10.10 -20.32 6.25
N MET A 309 -9.07 -19.80 5.54
CA MET A 309 -8.39 -18.55 5.90
C MET A 309 -9.21 -17.28 5.54
N GLY A 310 -10.38 -17.42 4.89
CA GLY A 310 -11.21 -16.32 4.43
C GLY A 310 -10.57 -15.48 3.32
N LYS A 311 -9.65 -16.06 2.55
CA LYS A 311 -8.99 -15.41 1.41
C LYS A 311 -9.81 -15.48 0.12
N ILE A 312 -10.67 -16.49 0.02
CA ILE A 312 -11.56 -16.72 -1.10
C ILE A 312 -12.92 -17.11 -0.53
N SER A 313 -14.01 -16.54 -1.06
CA SER A 313 -15.38 -16.90 -0.68
C SER A 313 -15.93 -18.05 -1.54
N GLN A 314 -17.00 -18.72 -1.09
CA GLN A 314 -17.62 -19.80 -1.87
C GLN A 314 -18.22 -19.28 -3.19
N GLU A 315 -18.73 -18.05 -3.18
CA GLU A 315 -19.28 -17.37 -4.35
C GLU A 315 -18.20 -17.11 -5.40
N GLU A 316 -17.00 -16.67 -4.97
CA GLU A 316 -15.86 -16.47 -5.86
C GLU A 316 -15.40 -17.78 -6.50
N ILE A 317 -15.32 -18.87 -5.72
CA ILE A 317 -14.99 -20.21 -6.25
C ILE A 317 -16.02 -20.63 -7.30
N SER A 318 -17.31 -20.44 -7.01
CA SER A 318 -18.40 -20.82 -7.90
C SER A 318 -18.37 -20.02 -9.21
N LEU A 319 -18.08 -18.72 -9.16
CA LEU A 319 -17.96 -17.86 -10.33
C LEU A 319 -16.78 -18.28 -11.25
N VAL A 320 -15.63 -18.58 -10.63
CA VAL A 320 -14.46 -19.08 -11.38
C VAL A 320 -14.77 -20.44 -11.99
N MET A 321 -15.46 -21.32 -11.27
CA MET A 321 -15.84 -22.63 -11.79
C MET A 321 -16.89 -22.55 -12.91
N GLU A 322 -17.82 -21.60 -12.85
CA GLU A 322 -18.75 -21.34 -13.95
C GLU A 322 -18.00 -20.90 -15.22
N THR A 323 -16.96 -20.09 -15.06
CA THR A 323 -16.09 -19.67 -16.16
C THR A 323 -15.31 -20.85 -16.72
N PHE A 324 -14.77 -21.70 -15.85
CA PHE A 324 -14.11 -22.94 -16.25
C PHE A 324 -15.05 -23.83 -17.07
N ASN A 325 -16.26 -24.09 -16.57
CA ASN A 325 -17.25 -24.94 -17.25
C ASN A 325 -17.71 -24.39 -18.61
N LYS A 326 -17.68 -23.06 -18.80
CA LYS A 326 -17.96 -22.44 -20.11
C LYS A 326 -16.84 -22.65 -21.11
N LEU A 327 -15.60 -22.73 -20.62
CA LEU A 327 -14.42 -22.97 -21.44
C LEU A 327 -14.23 -24.45 -21.72
N ASP A 328 -14.58 -25.34 -20.78
CA ASP A 328 -14.49 -26.79 -20.91
C ASP A 328 -15.63 -27.34 -21.78
N VAL A 329 -15.49 -27.13 -23.11
CA VAL A 329 -16.50 -27.51 -24.12
C VAL A 329 -16.64 -29.03 -24.23
N ASP A 330 -15.54 -29.76 -24.07
CA ASP A 330 -15.55 -31.23 -24.12
C ASP A 330 -15.97 -31.89 -22.80
N HIS A 331 -16.19 -31.08 -21.75
CA HIS A 331 -16.55 -31.51 -20.40
C HIS A 331 -15.58 -32.55 -19.85
N SER A 332 -14.31 -32.45 -20.22
CA SER A 332 -13.25 -33.36 -19.78
C SER A 332 -12.85 -33.13 -18.32
N GLY A 333 -13.26 -32.01 -17.71
CA GLY A 333 -12.77 -31.56 -16.42
C GLY A 333 -11.36 -30.97 -16.50
N THR A 334 -10.86 -30.73 -17.71
CA THR A 334 -9.55 -30.13 -17.99
C THR A 334 -9.65 -29.10 -19.10
N LEU A 335 -8.81 -28.07 -19.08
CA LEU A 335 -8.74 -27.13 -20.20
C LEU A 335 -7.51 -27.43 -21.06
N THR A 336 -7.76 -27.76 -22.32
CA THR A 336 -6.74 -27.99 -23.34
C THR A 336 -6.73 -26.86 -24.36
N ALA A 337 -5.71 -26.83 -25.23
CA ALA A 337 -5.65 -25.84 -26.30
C ALA A 337 -6.85 -25.92 -27.25
N SER A 338 -7.46 -27.11 -27.36
CA SER A 338 -8.64 -27.40 -28.19
C SER A 338 -9.88 -26.64 -27.71
N ASP A 339 -10.02 -26.46 -26.40
CA ASP A 339 -11.15 -25.82 -25.72
C ASP A 339 -11.14 -24.30 -25.88
N LEU A 340 -9.99 -23.73 -26.25
CA LEU A 340 -9.77 -22.30 -26.39
C LEU A 340 -9.87 -21.82 -27.86
N ILE A 341 -10.15 -22.72 -28.80
CA ILE A 341 -10.30 -22.36 -30.22
C ILE A 341 -11.71 -21.79 -30.44
N PRO A 342 -11.85 -20.55 -30.94
CA PRO A 342 -13.14 -20.00 -31.29
C PRO A 342 -13.84 -20.91 -32.32
N LEU A 343 -15.14 -21.19 -32.10
CA LEU A 343 -15.99 -21.98 -33.00
C LEU A 343 -15.88 -21.57 -34.49
N ASP A 344 -15.51 -20.33 -34.78
CA ASP A 344 -15.29 -19.81 -36.14
C ASP A 344 -14.12 -20.46 -36.89
N GLN A 345 -13.11 -21.03 -36.21
CA GLN A 345 -11.97 -21.68 -36.88
C GLN A 345 -12.15 -23.19 -37.10
N ILE A 346 -13.14 -23.82 -36.46
CA ILE A 346 -13.41 -25.25 -36.60
C ILE A 346 -14.17 -25.54 -37.92
N THR A 347 -14.97 -24.59 -38.38
CA THR A 347 -15.78 -24.74 -39.62
C THR A 347 -14.93 -24.70 -40.91
N ASP A 348 -13.76 -24.05 -40.90
CA ASP A 348 -12.91 -23.95 -42.09
C ASP A 348 -12.04 -25.19 -42.34
N ARG A 349 -11.78 -26.01 -41.31
CA ARG A 349 -10.98 -27.24 -41.46
C ARG A 349 -11.80 -28.47 -41.88
N SER A 350 -13.12 -28.46 -41.71
CA SER A 350 -13.99 -29.57 -42.13
C SER A 350 -14.44 -29.48 -43.59
N MET A 351 -14.24 -28.34 -44.27
CA MET A 351 -14.53 -28.19 -45.70
C MET A 351 -13.33 -28.43 -46.63
N THR A 352 -12.15 -28.79 -46.09
CA THR A 352 -10.92 -29.01 -46.87
C THR A 352 -10.30 -30.40 -46.69
N SER A 353 -11.06 -31.40 -46.24
CA SER A 353 -10.72 -32.83 -46.33
C SER A 353 -11.60 -33.55 -47.34
#